data_AF-A0A9R0EYR2-F1
#
_entry.id   AF-A0A9R0EYR2-F1
#
_cell.length_a   1.000
_cell.length_b   1.000
_cell.length_c   1.000
_cell.angle_alpha   90.00
_cell.angle_beta   90.00
_cell.angle_gamma   90.00
#
_symmetry.space_group_name_H-M   'P 1'
#
loop_
_entity.id
_entity.type
_entity.pdbx_description
1 polymer ?
#
loop_
_entity_poly.entity_id
_entity_poly.type
_entity_poly.pdbx_seq_one_letter_code
_entity_poly.pdbx_strand_id
1 'polypeptide(L)'
;MILLAGDFRQTLPVIPRGTPADELNACLKASPLWNNVKTLSLTTNMRVQLQNDQSAAQFSKQLLAVGNGKVTVDATSGLITLTNDFCRFVDSQLALIENVFPNISENYQNYAWLSQRAILAAKNNDVHALNFTIQSKIDGDLVTYKSVDSITNPDDVVHYPTEFLNSLELPGFPPHNLQLKVGTVIMILRNLNPPRLCNGTRLAVKRLMPNLIEATIINGKYAGENVCIPRIPMIPTDLPFDFKRLQFPVRLAFAMTINKSQGQSLSVCGINLENHCFSHGQLYVACSRVGKPSALFVLTSDQKTKNVVYQRALQ
;
A
#
# COMPACT_ATOMS: atom_id res chain seq x y z
N MET A 1 -14.68 29.53 0.54
CA MET A 1 -15.38 28.26 0.83
C MET A 1 -14.35 27.14 0.78
N ILE A 2 -14.18 26.37 1.86
CA ILE A 2 -13.30 25.20 1.91
C ILE A 2 -14.19 23.96 1.87
N LEU A 3 -13.93 23.05 0.94
CA LEU A 3 -14.62 21.77 0.86
C LEU A 3 -13.68 20.67 1.32
N LEU A 4 -14.08 19.95 2.37
CA LEU A 4 -13.34 18.83 2.93
C LEU A 4 -14.06 17.53 2.55
N ALA A 5 -13.31 16.53 2.08
CA ALA A 5 -13.84 15.22 1.75
C ALA A 5 -12.92 14.14 2.33
N GLY A 6 -13.51 13.15 2.99
CA GLY A 6 -12.76 12.08 3.63
C GLY A 6 -13.68 11.11 4.35
N ASP A 7 -13.09 10.04 4.89
CA ASP A 7 -13.78 9.03 5.66
C ASP A 7 -12.92 8.68 6.88
N PHE A 8 -13.39 9.08 8.06
CA PHE A 8 -12.66 8.90 9.32
C PHE A 8 -12.61 7.46 9.81
N ARG A 9 -13.19 6.50 9.08
CA ARG A 9 -12.97 5.06 9.29
C ARG A 9 -11.65 4.57 8.69
N GLN A 10 -11.03 5.38 7.83
CA GLN A 10 -9.76 5.05 7.19
C GLN A 10 -8.58 5.36 8.12
N THR A 11 -7.37 5.07 7.66
CA THR A 11 -6.14 5.31 8.42
C THR A 11 -5.95 6.79 8.76
N LEU A 12 -5.52 7.05 10.00
CA LEU A 12 -5.20 8.39 10.50
C LEU A 12 -3.83 8.87 9.99
N PRO A 13 -3.51 10.18 10.16
CA PRO A 13 -2.16 10.67 9.96
C PRO A 13 -1.15 9.87 10.76
N VAL A 14 -0.08 9.41 10.10
CA VAL A 14 1.00 8.67 10.75
C VAL A 14 1.93 9.68 11.41
N ILE A 15 2.06 9.62 12.74
CA ILE A 15 2.97 10.46 13.52
C ILE A 15 4.21 9.64 13.89
N PRO A 16 5.41 9.95 13.35
CA PRO A 16 6.63 9.23 13.69
C PRO A 16 6.90 9.29 15.20
N ARG A 17 7.12 8.11 15.82
CA ARG A 17 7.32 7.97 17.28
C ARG A 17 6.14 8.49 18.12
N GLY A 18 4.97 8.64 17.51
CA GLY A 18 3.75 9.10 18.19
C GLY A 18 2.99 7.98 18.88
N THR A 19 2.12 8.38 19.81
CA THR A 19 1.12 7.53 20.47
C THR A 19 -0.22 7.59 19.73
N PRO A 20 -1.17 6.68 20.02
CA PRO A 20 -2.55 6.80 19.51
C PRO A 20 -3.21 8.15 19.84
N ALA A 21 -2.83 8.81 20.95
CA ALA A 21 -3.32 10.13 21.29
C ALA A 21 -2.79 11.20 20.33
N ASP A 22 -1.52 11.09 19.92
CA ASP A 22 -0.91 12.02 18.95
C ASP A 22 -1.55 11.88 17.56
N GLU A 23 -1.84 10.64 17.12
CA GLU A 23 -2.57 10.39 15.87
C GLU A 23 -3.98 11.02 15.90
N LEU A 24 -4.68 10.92 17.03
CA LEU A 24 -5.99 11.54 17.23
C LEU A 24 -5.91 13.07 17.26
N ASN A 25 -4.90 13.63 17.92
CA ASN A 25 -4.71 15.08 18.00
C ASN A 25 -4.30 15.69 16.64
N ALA A 26 -3.63 14.92 15.79
CA ALA A 26 -3.34 15.32 14.42
C ALA A 26 -4.54 15.18 13.46
N CYS A 27 -5.61 14.50 13.89
CA CYS A 27 -6.82 14.35 13.10
C CYS A 27 -7.55 15.70 12.94
N LEU A 28 -8.13 15.93 11.76
CA LEU A 28 -8.83 17.19 11.46
C LEU A 28 -9.97 17.50 12.45
N LYS A 29 -10.60 16.46 13.00
CA LYS A 29 -11.66 16.57 14.01
C LYS A 29 -11.19 17.11 15.36
N ALA A 30 -9.91 16.98 15.68
CA ALA A 30 -9.33 17.57 16.89
C ALA A 30 -9.10 19.08 16.76
N SER A 31 -9.21 19.64 15.54
CA SER A 31 -9.05 21.08 15.32
C SER A 31 -10.19 21.87 15.98
N PRO A 32 -9.91 22.98 16.68
CA PRO A 32 -10.94 23.89 17.18
C PRO A 32 -11.87 24.43 16.08
N LEU A 33 -11.37 24.48 14.84
CA LEU A 33 -12.13 24.92 13.68
C LEU A 33 -13.19 23.90 13.25
N TRP A 34 -13.09 22.63 13.67
CA TRP A 34 -14.03 21.58 13.31
C TRP A 34 -15.46 21.91 13.75
N ASN A 35 -15.62 22.63 14.85
CA ASN A 35 -16.93 23.10 15.34
C ASN A 35 -17.66 24.03 14.34
N ASN A 36 -16.93 24.63 13.38
CA ASN A 36 -17.49 25.47 12.34
C ASN A 36 -17.75 24.71 11.02
N VAL A 37 -17.41 23.42 10.96
CA VAL A 37 -17.56 22.60 9.75
C VAL A 37 -18.96 22.03 9.67
N LYS A 38 -19.70 22.40 8.61
CA LYS A 38 -20.98 21.75 8.28
C LYS A 38 -20.72 20.38 7.67
N THR A 39 -21.15 19.32 8.37
CA THR A 39 -21.00 17.94 7.89
C THR A 39 -22.14 17.56 6.95
N LEU A 40 -21.79 17.00 5.79
CA LEU A 40 -22.72 16.39 4.84
C LEU A 40 -22.29 14.93 4.63
N SER A 41 -23.24 14.00 4.63
CA SER A 41 -22.96 12.56 4.54
C SER A 41 -23.45 11.98 3.22
N LEU A 42 -22.56 11.29 2.50
CA LEU A 42 -22.93 10.43 1.39
C LEU A 42 -23.31 9.05 1.95
N THR A 43 -24.56 8.65 1.78
CA THR A 43 -25.11 7.39 2.34
C THR A 43 -25.21 6.26 1.30
N THR A 44 -25.20 6.62 0.02
CA THR A 44 -25.40 5.67 -1.07
C THR A 44 -24.06 5.16 -1.58
N ASN A 45 -23.81 3.86 -1.42
CA ASN A 45 -22.63 3.22 -1.98
C ASN A 45 -22.85 2.94 -3.47
N MET A 46 -22.41 3.88 -4.31
CA MET A 46 -22.52 3.77 -5.77
C MET A 46 -21.87 2.49 -6.32
N ARG A 47 -20.83 1.95 -5.66
CA ARG A 47 -20.15 0.72 -6.10
C ARG A 47 -21.06 -0.50 -6.01
N VAL A 48 -21.93 -0.56 -5.00
CA VAL A 48 -22.93 -1.61 -4.82
C VAL A 48 -24.13 -1.37 -5.74
N GLN A 49 -24.62 -0.13 -5.78
CA GLN A 49 -25.84 0.21 -6.51
C GLN A 49 -25.72 -0.03 -8.02
N LEU A 50 -24.56 0.26 -8.61
CA LEU A 50 -24.32 0.07 -10.05
C LEU A 50 -24.24 -1.41 -10.47
N GLN A 51 -23.91 -2.31 -9.55
CA GLN A 51 -23.75 -3.75 -9.84
C GLN A 51 -25.02 -4.56 -9.56
N ASN A 52 -26.00 -3.99 -8.84
CA ASN A 52 -27.25 -4.64 -8.42
C ASN A 52 -27.05 -6.03 -7.78
N ASP A 53 -25.89 -6.23 -7.15
CA ASP A 53 -25.45 -7.50 -6.56
C ASP A 53 -25.80 -7.53 -5.07
N GLN A 54 -26.70 -8.45 -4.67
CA GLN A 54 -27.10 -8.63 -3.27
C GLN A 54 -25.91 -8.96 -2.36
N SER A 55 -24.92 -9.71 -2.85
CA SER A 55 -23.71 -10.03 -2.09
C SER A 55 -22.87 -8.78 -1.82
N ALA A 56 -22.82 -7.85 -2.78
CA ALA A 56 -22.12 -6.58 -2.61
C ALA A 56 -22.82 -5.67 -1.57
N ALA A 57 -24.15 -5.72 -1.47
CA ALA A 57 -24.91 -4.99 -0.46
C ALA A 57 -24.63 -5.51 0.96
N GLN A 58 -24.66 -6.83 1.15
CA GLN A 58 -24.29 -7.47 2.41
C GLN A 58 -22.83 -7.18 2.79
N PHE A 59 -21.91 -7.30 1.83
CA PHE A 59 -20.51 -6.96 2.01
C PHE A 59 -20.31 -5.52 2.48
N SER A 60 -21.00 -4.56 1.85
CA SER A 60 -20.92 -3.16 2.24
C SER A 60 -21.42 -2.93 3.68
N LYS A 61 -22.47 -3.64 4.12
CA LYS A 61 -22.97 -3.56 5.49
C LYS A 61 -21.96 -4.11 6.50
N GLN A 62 -21.37 -5.27 6.22
CA GLN A 62 -20.33 -5.88 7.05
C GLN A 62 -19.08 -5.02 7.11
N LEU A 63 -18.64 -4.48 5.97
CA LEU A 63 -17.50 -3.57 5.87
C LEU A 63 -17.70 -2.31 6.73
N LEU A 64 -18.91 -1.73 6.71
CA LEU A 64 -19.25 -0.61 7.61
C LEU A 64 -19.24 -1.04 9.08
N ALA A 65 -19.68 -2.25 9.43
CA ALA A 65 -19.58 -2.75 10.81
C ALA A 65 -18.11 -2.85 11.25
N VAL A 66 -17.21 -3.35 10.39
CA VAL A 66 -15.75 -3.39 10.64
C VAL A 66 -15.23 -1.97 10.87
N GLY A 67 -15.50 -1.03 9.95
CA GLY A 67 -15.00 0.35 10.03
C GLY A 67 -15.54 1.15 11.21
N ASN A 68 -16.76 0.85 11.68
CA ASN A 68 -17.33 1.47 12.87
C ASN A 68 -16.94 0.76 14.18
N GLY A 69 -16.18 -0.34 14.12
CA GLY A 69 -15.82 -1.13 15.31
C GLY A 69 -17.04 -1.79 15.98
N LYS A 70 -18.07 -2.13 15.21
CA LYS A 70 -19.32 -2.76 15.69
C LYS A 70 -19.34 -4.29 15.52
N VAL A 71 -18.22 -4.87 15.13
CA VAL A 71 -18.06 -6.34 15.02
C VAL A 71 -17.74 -6.90 16.40
N THR A 72 -18.35 -8.03 16.75
CA THR A 72 -18.07 -8.73 18.00
C THR A 72 -16.60 -9.10 18.08
N VAL A 73 -15.96 -8.68 19.16
CA VAL A 73 -14.56 -9.01 19.49
C VAL A 73 -14.58 -10.11 20.52
N ASP A 74 -13.81 -11.17 20.28
CA ASP A 74 -13.59 -12.22 21.24
C ASP A 74 -12.81 -11.67 22.45
N ALA A 75 -13.38 -11.75 23.65
CA ALA A 75 -12.85 -11.10 24.84
C ALA A 75 -11.50 -11.68 25.29
N THR A 76 -11.22 -12.95 24.97
CA THR A 76 -10.00 -13.64 25.38
C THR A 76 -8.82 -13.31 24.45
N SER A 77 -9.06 -13.31 23.14
CA SER A 77 -8.03 -13.08 22.13
C SER A 77 -7.92 -11.61 21.69
N GLY A 78 -8.96 -10.81 21.87
CA GLY A 78 -9.04 -9.45 21.34
C GLY A 78 -9.18 -9.40 19.81
N LEU A 79 -9.54 -10.51 19.18
CA LEU A 79 -9.64 -10.66 17.73
C LEU A 79 -11.10 -10.70 17.26
N ILE A 80 -11.33 -10.31 16.01
CA ILE A 80 -12.60 -10.56 15.32
C ILE A 80 -12.47 -11.80 14.45
N THR A 81 -13.60 -12.47 14.18
CA THR A 81 -13.67 -13.58 13.22
C THR A 81 -14.26 -13.05 11.91
N LEU A 82 -13.53 -13.23 10.81
CA LEU A 82 -14.03 -12.98 9.46
C LEU A 82 -14.83 -14.18 8.99
N THR A 83 -15.81 -13.97 8.11
CA THR A 83 -16.73 -15.01 7.65
C THR A 83 -16.60 -15.25 6.15
N ASN A 84 -16.99 -16.45 5.69
CA ASN A 84 -16.89 -16.87 4.28
C ASN A 84 -17.75 -16.03 3.31
N ASP A 85 -18.80 -15.40 3.81
CA ASP A 85 -19.64 -14.46 3.04
C ASP A 85 -19.00 -13.06 2.94
N PHE A 86 -17.99 -12.75 3.75
CA PHE A 86 -17.24 -11.49 3.71
C PHE A 86 -16.01 -11.54 2.80
N CYS A 87 -15.30 -12.68 2.78
CA CYS A 87 -14.09 -12.87 1.98
C CYS A 87 -13.83 -14.35 1.67
N ARG A 88 -12.95 -14.61 0.70
CA ARG A 88 -12.43 -15.94 0.39
C ARG A 88 -11.12 -16.18 1.16
N PHE A 89 -11.10 -17.17 2.03
CA PHE A 89 -9.87 -17.56 2.70
C PHE A 89 -8.94 -18.34 1.78
N VAL A 90 -7.65 -18.21 2.04
CA VAL A 90 -6.58 -18.99 1.40
C VAL A 90 -5.61 -19.45 2.48
N ASP A 91 -5.01 -20.63 2.27
CA ASP A 91 -4.26 -21.33 3.32
C ASP A 91 -2.75 -21.04 3.30
N SER A 92 -2.24 -20.35 2.28
CA SER A 92 -0.82 -20.01 2.16
C SER A 92 -0.57 -18.74 1.36
N GLN A 93 0.62 -18.16 1.52
CA GLN A 93 1.07 -17.03 0.68
C GLN A 93 1.08 -17.39 -0.81
N LEU A 94 1.46 -18.63 -1.17
CA LEU A 94 1.44 -19.08 -2.55
C LEU A 94 0.01 -19.14 -3.11
N ALA A 95 -0.94 -19.68 -2.33
CA ALA A 95 -2.35 -19.69 -2.72
C ALA A 95 -2.91 -18.26 -2.85
N LEU A 96 -2.52 -17.34 -1.96
CA LEU A 96 -2.88 -15.92 -2.07
C LEU A 96 -2.36 -15.31 -3.38
N ILE A 97 -1.09 -15.58 -3.73
CA ILE A 97 -0.48 -15.11 -4.97
C ILE A 97 -1.20 -15.67 -6.19
N GLU A 98 -1.47 -16.98 -6.24
CA GLU A 98 -2.15 -17.61 -7.39
C GLU A 98 -3.60 -17.12 -7.58
N ASN A 99 -4.32 -16.86 -6.48
CA ASN A 99 -5.69 -16.35 -6.58
C ASN A 99 -5.74 -14.88 -7.04
N VAL A 100 -4.75 -14.06 -6.65
CA VAL A 100 -4.69 -12.65 -7.05
C VAL A 100 -4.02 -12.48 -8.40
N PHE A 101 -2.96 -13.22 -8.69
CA PHE A 101 -2.18 -13.13 -9.92
C PHE A 101 -2.10 -14.50 -10.63
N PRO A 102 -3.23 -15.06 -11.09
CA PRO A 102 -3.23 -16.35 -11.77
C PRO A 102 -2.37 -16.32 -13.03
N ASN A 103 -1.52 -17.33 -13.21
CA ASN A 103 -0.60 -17.46 -14.34
C ASN A 103 0.20 -16.17 -14.59
N ILE A 104 0.83 -15.61 -13.54
CA ILE A 104 1.61 -14.37 -13.66
C ILE A 104 2.74 -14.47 -14.69
N SER A 105 3.32 -15.66 -14.88
CA SER A 105 4.33 -15.95 -15.91
C SER A 105 3.83 -15.69 -17.33
N GLU A 106 2.53 -15.76 -17.58
CA GLU A 106 1.92 -15.48 -18.88
C GLU A 106 1.32 -14.06 -18.93
N ASN A 107 0.75 -13.60 -17.82
CA ASN A 107 -0.03 -12.36 -17.74
C ASN A 107 0.78 -11.10 -17.43
N TYR A 108 2.09 -11.19 -17.14
CA TYR A 108 2.91 -10.04 -16.74
C TYR A 108 3.00 -8.93 -17.81
N GLN A 109 2.65 -9.20 -19.06
CA GLN A 109 2.59 -8.20 -20.13
C GLN A 109 1.22 -7.52 -20.25
N ASN A 110 0.18 -8.05 -19.58
CA ASN A 110 -1.16 -7.49 -19.62
C ASN A 110 -1.30 -6.36 -18.59
N TYR A 111 -1.00 -5.13 -19.00
CA TYR A 111 -0.98 -3.96 -18.12
C TYR A 111 -2.35 -3.62 -17.53
N ALA A 112 -3.43 -3.79 -18.29
CA ALA A 112 -4.79 -3.56 -17.80
C ALA A 112 -5.17 -4.59 -16.72
N TRP A 113 -4.73 -5.84 -16.88
CA TRP A 113 -4.92 -6.91 -15.90
C TRP A 113 -4.09 -6.66 -14.62
N LEU A 114 -2.84 -6.19 -14.76
CA LEU A 114 -1.96 -5.89 -13.64
C LEU A 114 -2.43 -4.69 -12.81
N SER A 115 -2.97 -3.66 -13.46
CA SER A 115 -3.37 -2.41 -12.79
C SER A 115 -4.52 -2.60 -11.80
N GLN A 116 -5.35 -3.59 -12.06
CA GLN A 116 -6.57 -3.88 -11.32
C GLN A 116 -6.35 -4.78 -10.08
N ARG A 117 -5.11 -5.21 -9.81
CA ARG A 117 -4.82 -6.19 -8.77
C ARG A 117 -3.63 -5.81 -7.91
N ALA A 118 -3.69 -6.15 -6.64
CA ALA A 118 -2.58 -6.04 -5.69
C ALA A 118 -2.80 -6.95 -4.48
N ILE A 119 -1.70 -7.28 -3.79
CA ILE A 119 -1.73 -7.87 -2.45
C ILE A 119 -1.40 -6.79 -1.41
N LEU A 120 -2.12 -6.79 -0.30
CA LEU A 120 -1.94 -5.83 0.78
C LEU A 120 -1.40 -6.52 2.02
N ALA A 121 -0.50 -5.86 2.73
CA ALA A 121 -0.06 -6.30 4.06
C ALA A 121 0.11 -5.10 4.99
N ALA A 122 0.12 -5.36 6.30
CA ALA A 122 0.28 -4.30 7.29
C ALA A 122 1.73 -3.78 7.36
N LYS A 123 2.73 -4.67 7.24
CA LYS A 123 4.15 -4.35 7.40
C LYS A 123 4.89 -4.33 6.06
N ASN A 124 5.95 -3.50 5.96
CA ASN A 124 6.78 -3.45 4.75
C ASN A 124 7.52 -4.77 4.49
N ASN A 125 8.00 -5.47 5.53
CA ASN A 125 8.73 -6.73 5.36
C ASN A 125 7.89 -7.79 4.63
N ASP A 126 6.62 -7.93 4.99
CA ASP A 126 5.69 -8.85 4.32
C ASP A 126 5.49 -8.44 2.86
N VAL A 127 5.36 -7.14 2.60
CA VAL A 127 5.27 -6.59 1.24
C VAL A 127 6.53 -6.89 0.42
N HIS A 128 7.71 -6.77 1.02
CA HIS A 128 8.98 -7.08 0.35
C HIS A 128 9.08 -8.56 -0.01
N ALA A 129 8.78 -9.45 0.94
CA ALA A 129 8.78 -10.89 0.72
C ALA A 129 7.79 -11.32 -0.39
N LEU A 130 6.54 -10.83 -0.33
CA LEU A 130 5.53 -11.12 -1.34
C LEU A 130 5.96 -10.62 -2.73
N ASN A 131 6.47 -9.39 -2.83
CA ASN A 131 6.93 -8.84 -4.09
C ASN A 131 8.07 -9.65 -4.72
N PHE A 132 9.02 -10.12 -3.90
CA PHE A 132 10.14 -10.94 -4.37
C PHE A 132 9.64 -12.29 -4.90
N THR A 133 8.75 -12.96 -4.15
CA THR A 133 8.14 -14.23 -4.56
C THR A 133 7.31 -14.09 -5.85
N ILE A 134 6.63 -12.96 -6.06
CA ILE A 134 5.86 -12.74 -7.29
C ILE A 134 6.79 -12.46 -8.47
N GLN A 135 7.83 -11.64 -8.28
CA GLN A 135 8.80 -11.34 -9.32
C GLN A 135 9.59 -12.58 -9.75
N SER A 136 9.90 -13.50 -8.84
CA SER A 136 10.65 -14.73 -9.17
C SER A 136 9.87 -15.64 -10.14
N LYS A 137 8.54 -15.55 -10.18
CA LYS A 137 7.66 -16.26 -11.11
C LYS A 137 7.57 -15.63 -12.50
N ILE A 138 8.16 -14.46 -12.70
CA ILE A 138 8.18 -13.77 -14.00
C ILE A 138 9.44 -14.16 -14.75
N ASP A 139 9.28 -14.51 -16.02
CA ASP A 139 10.39 -14.83 -16.91
C ASP A 139 11.24 -13.59 -17.23
N GLY A 140 12.52 -13.81 -17.45
CA GLY A 140 13.47 -12.77 -17.83
C GLY A 140 14.57 -12.53 -16.80
N ASP A 141 15.60 -11.82 -17.27
CA ASP A 141 16.83 -11.60 -16.52
C ASP A 141 16.64 -10.61 -15.37
N LEU A 142 17.20 -10.98 -14.22
CA LEU A 142 17.22 -10.12 -13.04
C LEU A 142 18.35 -9.09 -13.20
N VAL A 143 17.97 -7.82 -13.34
CA VAL A 143 18.93 -6.69 -13.35
C VAL A 143 19.01 -6.11 -11.95
N THR A 144 20.25 -5.97 -11.47
CA THR A 144 20.53 -5.43 -10.13
C THR A 144 21.10 -4.02 -10.23
N TYR A 145 20.49 -3.09 -9.49
CA TYR A 145 20.92 -1.70 -9.38
C TYR A 145 21.31 -1.38 -7.94
N LYS A 146 22.62 -1.24 -7.70
CA LYS A 146 23.13 -0.74 -6.42
C LYS A 146 23.00 0.78 -6.36
N SER A 147 22.59 1.30 -5.21
CA SER A 147 22.57 2.74 -4.96
C SER A 147 23.99 3.26 -4.73
N VAL A 148 24.15 4.58 -4.87
CA VAL A 148 25.34 5.29 -4.38
C VAL A 148 24.91 6.05 -3.13
N ASP A 149 25.43 5.62 -1.99
CA ASP A 149 25.12 6.16 -0.68
C ASP A 149 26.32 6.98 -0.19
N SER A 150 26.06 8.19 0.30
CA SER A 150 27.09 9.13 0.71
C SER A 150 26.64 9.97 1.89
N ILE A 151 27.57 10.31 2.77
CA ILE A 151 27.41 11.41 3.72
C ILE A 151 27.68 12.73 2.99
N THR A 152 26.88 13.77 3.21
CA THR A 152 27.13 15.09 2.61
C THR A 152 27.95 16.02 3.51
N ASN A 153 28.00 15.77 4.82
CA ASN A 153 28.87 16.48 5.76
C ASN A 153 30.25 15.78 5.92
N PRO A 154 31.36 16.38 5.48
CA PRO A 154 32.70 15.75 5.54
C PRO A 154 33.12 15.31 6.95
N ASP A 155 32.69 16.02 7.99
CA ASP A 155 33.06 15.74 9.38
C ASP A 155 32.49 14.40 9.87
N ASP A 156 31.36 13.97 9.29
CA ASP A 156 30.66 12.73 9.67
C ASP A 156 31.16 11.50 8.88
N VAL A 157 31.96 11.67 7.82
CA VAL A 157 32.39 10.59 6.92
C VAL A 157 33.17 9.49 7.65
N VAL A 158 33.96 9.88 8.65
CA VAL A 158 34.77 8.92 9.44
C VAL A 158 33.89 8.09 10.40
N HIS A 159 32.72 8.61 10.77
CA HIS A 159 31.83 7.97 11.74
C HIS A 159 30.86 6.96 11.12
N TYR A 160 30.57 7.09 9.81
CA TYR A 160 29.57 6.26 9.13
C TYR A 160 30.17 5.54 7.91
N PRO A 161 30.59 4.27 8.06
CA PRO A 161 31.15 3.50 6.95
C PRO A 161 30.09 3.21 5.88
N THR A 162 30.54 3.04 4.63
CA THR A 162 29.64 2.84 3.48
C THR A 162 28.77 1.58 3.61
N GLU A 163 29.28 0.54 4.26
CA GLU A 163 28.57 -0.70 4.56
C GLU A 163 27.36 -0.46 5.47
N PHE A 164 27.53 0.40 6.48
CA PHE A 164 26.43 0.83 7.34
C PHE A 164 25.39 1.60 6.53
N LEU A 165 25.81 2.57 5.73
CA LEU A 165 24.92 3.33 4.86
C LEU A 165 24.09 2.44 3.91
N ASN A 166 24.74 1.47 3.26
CA ASN A 166 24.11 0.55 2.34
C ASN A 166 23.11 -0.40 3.03
N SER A 167 23.26 -0.64 4.34
CA SER A 167 22.34 -1.44 5.15
C SER A 167 21.06 -0.70 5.58
N LEU A 168 21.00 0.62 5.40
CA LEU A 168 19.86 1.42 5.84
C LEU A 168 18.62 1.19 4.96
N GLU A 169 17.56 0.70 5.58
CA GLU A 169 16.21 0.62 5.02
C GLU A 169 15.34 1.76 5.54
N LEU A 170 15.33 2.88 4.81
CA LEU A 170 14.60 4.08 5.21
C LEU A 170 13.17 4.09 4.65
N PRO A 171 12.15 4.47 5.45
CA PRO A 171 10.78 4.61 4.98
C PRO A 171 10.67 5.57 3.79
N GLY A 172 10.05 5.10 2.70
CA GLY A 172 9.85 5.91 1.50
C GLY A 172 11.11 6.09 0.65
N PHE A 173 12.19 5.36 0.92
CA PHE A 173 13.37 5.27 0.07
C PHE A 173 13.38 3.94 -0.70
N PRO A 174 14.00 3.90 -1.89
CA PRO A 174 14.30 2.64 -2.55
C PRO A 174 15.39 1.88 -1.79
N PRO A 175 15.42 0.55 -1.90
CA PRO A 175 16.47 -0.27 -1.31
C PRO A 175 17.84 0.06 -1.94
N HIS A 176 18.91 -0.16 -1.18
CA HIS A 176 20.27 -0.09 -1.72
C HIS A 176 20.43 -1.04 -2.91
N ASN A 177 20.01 -2.29 -2.72
CA ASN A 177 19.99 -3.31 -3.76
C ASN A 177 18.59 -3.40 -4.41
N LEU A 178 18.39 -2.69 -5.51
CA LEU A 178 17.13 -2.72 -6.26
C LEU A 178 17.23 -3.77 -7.39
N GLN A 179 16.44 -4.83 -7.27
CA GLN A 179 16.40 -5.92 -8.24
C GLN A 179 15.10 -5.90 -9.05
N LEU A 180 15.23 -5.89 -10.39
CA LEU A 180 14.11 -5.73 -11.30
C LEU A 180 14.21 -6.70 -12.48
N LYS A 181 13.06 -7.15 -12.98
CA LYS A 181 12.90 -7.82 -14.27
C LYS A 181 12.02 -7.00 -15.20
N VAL A 182 12.17 -7.16 -16.51
CA VAL A 182 11.16 -6.68 -17.47
C VAL A 182 9.81 -7.32 -17.12
N GLY A 183 8.71 -6.55 -17.20
CA GLY A 183 7.39 -7.01 -16.79
C GLY A 183 7.04 -6.81 -15.32
N THR A 184 8.03 -6.49 -14.47
CA THR A 184 7.79 -6.22 -13.05
C THR A 184 6.90 -4.99 -12.86
N VAL A 185 5.92 -5.06 -11.95
CA VAL A 185 5.17 -3.89 -11.50
C VAL A 185 5.96 -3.14 -10.44
N ILE A 186 6.21 -1.85 -10.68
CA ILE A 186 6.90 -0.94 -9.78
C ILE A 186 6.00 0.24 -9.40
N MET A 187 6.35 0.94 -8.32
CA MET A 187 5.67 2.14 -7.84
C MET A 187 6.66 3.26 -7.63
N ILE A 188 6.30 4.46 -8.10
CA ILE A 188 7.06 5.69 -7.92
C ILE A 188 7.02 6.15 -6.46
N LEU A 189 8.17 6.58 -5.93
CA LEU A 189 8.34 7.02 -4.54
C LEU A 189 8.43 8.55 -4.38
N ARG A 190 8.54 9.30 -5.48
CA ARG A 190 8.72 10.76 -5.50
C ARG A 190 7.87 11.41 -6.57
N ASN A 191 7.54 12.67 -6.38
CA ASN A 191 6.86 13.46 -7.39
C ASN A 191 7.91 13.90 -8.43
N LEU A 192 7.89 13.28 -9.61
CA LEU A 192 8.84 13.58 -10.69
C LEU A 192 8.24 14.55 -11.70
N ASN A 193 6.98 14.33 -12.06
CA ASN A 193 6.28 15.18 -13.02
C ASN A 193 4.77 15.22 -12.69
N PRO A 194 4.35 16.00 -11.70
CA PRO A 194 2.93 16.13 -11.36
C PRO A 194 2.11 16.74 -12.51
N PRO A 195 0.86 16.27 -12.73
CA PRO A 195 0.14 15.23 -12.00
C PRO A 195 0.37 13.80 -12.56
N ARG A 196 1.29 13.62 -13.51
CA ARG A 196 1.48 12.38 -14.27
C ARG A 196 2.28 11.31 -13.51
N LEU A 197 3.46 11.68 -13.01
CA LEU A 197 4.37 10.80 -12.27
C LEU A 197 4.53 11.31 -10.84
N CYS A 198 3.63 10.83 -9.98
CA CYS A 198 3.58 11.18 -8.57
C CYS A 198 3.91 9.96 -7.70
N ASN A 199 4.19 10.21 -6.42
CA ASN A 199 4.30 9.15 -5.43
C ASN A 199 3.04 8.28 -5.43
N GLY A 200 3.21 6.96 -5.60
CA GLY A 200 2.12 6.00 -5.68
C GLY A 200 1.71 5.58 -7.10
N THR A 201 2.14 6.29 -8.16
CA THR A 201 1.88 5.85 -9.55
C THR A 201 2.50 4.47 -9.79
N ARG A 202 1.70 3.51 -10.27
CA ARG A 202 2.15 2.16 -10.60
C ARG A 202 2.54 2.09 -12.07
N LEU A 203 3.64 1.42 -12.36
CA LEU A 203 4.20 1.25 -13.68
C LEU A 203 4.56 -0.22 -13.92
N ALA A 204 4.56 -0.65 -15.18
CA ALA A 204 5.13 -1.92 -15.59
C ALA A 204 6.48 -1.67 -16.28
N VAL A 205 7.53 -2.35 -15.83
CA VAL A 205 8.88 -2.23 -16.42
C VAL A 205 8.85 -2.73 -17.86
N LYS A 206 9.30 -1.90 -18.79
CA LYS A 206 9.41 -2.23 -20.22
C LYS A 206 10.84 -2.51 -20.62
N ARG A 207 11.80 -1.66 -20.20
CA ARG A 207 13.23 -1.85 -20.46
C ARG A 207 14.07 -1.40 -19.27
N LEU A 208 15.13 -2.16 -19.01
CA LEU A 208 16.09 -1.93 -17.94
C LEU A 208 17.43 -1.55 -18.57
N MET A 209 17.83 -0.29 -18.43
CA MET A 209 19.11 0.24 -18.90
C MET A 209 19.97 0.66 -17.69
N PRO A 210 21.29 0.87 -17.85
CA PRO A 210 22.17 1.16 -16.71
C PRO A 210 21.74 2.39 -15.87
N ASN A 211 21.31 3.47 -16.53
CA ASN A 211 20.99 4.75 -15.90
C ASN A 211 19.53 5.20 -16.09
N LEU A 212 18.71 4.36 -16.72
CA LEU A 212 17.34 4.70 -17.10
C LEU A 212 16.45 3.46 -17.06
N ILE A 213 15.26 3.61 -16.48
CA ILE A 213 14.21 2.59 -16.57
C ILE A 213 13.13 3.14 -17.50
N GLU A 214 12.82 2.40 -18.56
CA GLU A 214 11.62 2.66 -19.37
C GLU A 214 10.48 1.83 -18.80
N ALA A 215 9.35 2.46 -18.50
CA ALA A 215 8.18 1.81 -17.94
C ALA A 215 6.89 2.41 -18.49
N THR A 216 5.80 1.65 -18.46
CA THR A 216 4.47 2.09 -18.88
C THR A 216 3.61 2.37 -17.66
N ILE A 217 2.91 3.50 -17.61
CA ILE A 217 1.93 3.78 -16.56
C ILE A 217 0.76 2.80 -16.71
N ILE A 218 0.40 2.09 -15.64
CA ILE A 218 -0.66 1.07 -15.73
C ILE A 218 -1.98 1.51 -15.09
N ASN A 219 -1.98 2.54 -14.23
CA ASN A 219 -3.16 3.00 -13.52
C ASN A 219 -3.44 4.51 -13.68
N GLY A 220 -4.71 4.89 -13.45
CA GLY A 220 -5.14 6.29 -13.44
C GLY A 220 -5.29 6.91 -14.83
N LYS A 221 -5.40 8.24 -14.86
CA LYS A 221 -5.72 9.03 -16.07
C LYS A 221 -4.68 8.89 -17.19
N TYR A 222 -3.42 8.59 -16.84
CA TYR A 222 -2.29 8.53 -17.77
C TYR A 222 -1.89 7.09 -18.12
N ALA A 223 -2.78 6.11 -17.87
CA ALA A 223 -2.51 4.71 -18.19
C ALA A 223 -2.22 4.50 -19.69
N GLY A 224 -1.23 3.66 -20.00
CA GLY A 224 -0.75 3.36 -21.35
C GLY A 224 0.42 4.24 -21.81
N GLU A 225 0.73 5.34 -21.12
CA GLU A 225 1.85 6.20 -21.48
C GLU A 225 3.20 5.59 -21.07
N ASN A 226 4.19 5.67 -21.97
CA ASN A 226 5.57 5.30 -21.67
C ASN A 226 6.32 6.46 -21.02
N VAL A 227 7.11 6.14 -20.00
CA VAL A 227 7.90 7.10 -19.23
C VAL A 227 9.30 6.57 -19.01
N CYS A 228 10.24 7.50 -18.84
CA CYS A 228 11.62 7.20 -18.49
C CYS A 228 11.90 7.69 -17.07
N ILE A 229 12.49 6.83 -16.24
CA ILE A 229 12.76 7.08 -14.84
C ILE A 229 14.27 7.11 -14.64
N PRO A 230 14.88 8.28 -14.35
CA PRO A 230 16.29 8.37 -14.04
C PRO A 230 16.55 8.03 -12.57
N ARG A 231 17.82 7.81 -12.23
CA ARG A 231 18.27 7.85 -10.83
C ARG A 231 18.22 9.29 -10.32
N ILE A 232 17.75 9.48 -9.10
CA ILE A 232 17.71 10.79 -8.45
C ILE A 232 18.36 10.72 -7.06
N PRO A 233 19.00 11.81 -6.60
CA PRO A 233 19.45 11.89 -5.23
C PRO A 233 18.24 12.07 -4.31
N MET A 234 18.23 11.36 -3.19
CA MET A 234 17.24 11.49 -2.12
C MET A 234 17.96 11.69 -0.79
N ILE A 235 17.48 12.65 -0.02
CA ILE A 235 18.02 13.04 1.29
C ILE A 235 16.88 12.89 2.31
N PRO A 236 17.03 12.07 3.36
CA PRO A 236 16.03 11.94 4.41
C PRO A 236 16.14 13.15 5.34
N THR A 237 15.02 13.53 5.96
CA THR A 237 14.96 14.65 6.89
C THR A 237 15.14 14.22 8.35
N ASP A 238 15.03 12.92 8.63
CA ASP A 238 14.81 12.41 9.99
C ASP A 238 15.99 11.57 10.50
N LEU A 239 17.19 11.77 9.95
CA LEU A 239 18.43 11.13 10.41
C LEU A 239 19.29 12.11 11.20
N PRO A 240 20.08 11.63 12.19
CA PRO A 240 20.99 12.48 12.96
C PRO A 240 22.26 12.88 12.19
N PHE A 241 22.37 12.51 10.91
CA PHE A 241 23.49 12.81 10.02
C PHE A 241 22.99 13.05 8.60
N ASP A 242 23.80 13.76 7.80
CA ASP A 242 23.39 14.14 6.46
C ASP A 242 23.62 13.00 5.45
N PHE A 243 22.60 12.17 5.27
CA PHE A 243 22.61 11.05 4.34
C PHE A 243 22.10 11.43 2.94
N LYS A 244 22.69 10.85 1.89
CA LYS A 244 22.19 10.97 0.52
C LYS A 244 22.27 9.61 -0.19
N ARG A 245 21.15 9.19 -0.79
CA ARG A 245 21.06 7.99 -1.63
C ARG A 245 20.71 8.37 -3.07
N LEU A 246 21.61 8.08 -4.02
CA LEU A 246 21.34 8.17 -5.46
C LEU A 246 20.86 6.82 -5.99
N GLN A 247 19.57 6.74 -6.35
CA GLN A 247 18.92 5.52 -6.82
C GLN A 247 17.69 5.85 -7.67
N PHE A 248 17.18 4.88 -8.43
CA PHE A 248 15.86 5.00 -9.04
C PHE A 248 14.79 5.16 -7.96
N PRO A 249 13.88 6.15 -8.04
CA PRO A 249 12.88 6.43 -7.02
C PRO A 249 11.68 5.48 -7.15
N VAL A 250 11.94 4.17 -7.17
CA VAL A 250 10.95 3.12 -7.40
C VAL A 250 11.13 1.95 -6.44
N ARG A 251 10.06 1.18 -6.24
CA ARG A 251 10.08 -0.11 -5.56
C ARG A 251 9.10 -1.09 -6.23
N LEU A 252 9.23 -2.38 -5.94
CA LEU A 252 8.26 -3.39 -6.37
C LEU A 252 6.85 -3.09 -5.84
N ALA A 253 5.83 -3.41 -6.64
CA ALA A 253 4.44 -3.02 -6.37
C ALA A 253 3.38 -4.01 -6.89
N PHE A 254 3.69 -5.31 -6.87
CA PHE A 254 2.67 -6.37 -6.88
C PHE A 254 1.94 -6.42 -5.53
N ALA A 255 2.69 -6.29 -4.45
CA ALA A 255 2.19 -6.06 -3.12
C ALA A 255 2.51 -4.62 -2.63
N MET A 256 1.67 -4.08 -1.76
CA MET A 256 1.90 -2.79 -1.12
C MET A 256 1.33 -2.76 0.30
N THR A 257 1.75 -1.79 1.11
CA THR A 257 1.18 -1.66 2.46
C THR A 257 -0.26 -1.16 2.39
N ILE A 258 -1.07 -1.57 3.37
CA ILE A 258 -2.47 -1.12 3.49
C ILE A 258 -2.56 0.41 3.45
N ASN A 259 -1.70 1.12 4.19
CA ASN A 259 -1.66 2.58 4.19
C ASN A 259 -1.41 3.18 2.79
N LYS A 260 -0.60 2.53 1.95
CA LYS A 260 -0.33 2.99 0.56
C LYS A 260 -1.47 2.68 -0.41
N SER A 261 -2.33 1.73 -0.07
CA SER A 261 -3.51 1.39 -0.87
C SER A 261 -4.70 2.33 -0.63
N GLN A 262 -4.63 3.19 0.39
CA GLN A 262 -5.68 4.15 0.71
C GLN A 262 -5.99 5.04 -0.51
N GLY A 263 -7.27 5.25 -0.79
CA GLY A 263 -7.76 5.94 -2.00
C GLY A 263 -7.76 5.12 -3.30
N GLN A 264 -7.07 3.97 -3.38
CA GLN A 264 -7.07 3.13 -4.58
C GLN A 264 -8.29 2.20 -4.64
N SER A 265 -8.74 1.85 -5.85
CA SER A 265 -9.76 0.81 -6.09
C SER A 265 -9.15 -0.31 -6.94
N LEU A 266 -9.44 -1.55 -6.56
CA LEU A 266 -8.94 -2.77 -7.21
C LEU A 266 -10.11 -3.67 -7.62
N SER A 267 -9.96 -4.39 -8.73
CA SER A 267 -10.92 -5.41 -9.16
C SER A 267 -10.73 -6.72 -8.39
N VAL A 268 -9.48 -7.03 -7.99
CA VAL A 268 -9.12 -8.19 -7.17
C VAL A 268 -8.08 -7.77 -6.14
N CYS A 269 -8.24 -8.19 -4.89
CA CYS A 269 -7.32 -7.85 -3.82
C CYS A 269 -7.03 -9.07 -2.95
N GLY A 270 -5.75 -9.30 -2.69
CA GLY A 270 -5.31 -10.18 -1.61
C GLY A 270 -4.98 -9.38 -0.37
N ILE A 271 -5.25 -9.91 0.81
CA ILE A 271 -4.80 -9.34 2.08
C ILE A 271 -4.02 -10.43 2.82
N ASN A 272 -2.74 -10.16 3.10
CA ASN A 272 -1.95 -10.96 4.02
C ASN A 272 -2.10 -10.40 5.44
N LEU A 273 -2.74 -11.17 6.31
CA LEU A 273 -2.97 -10.89 7.73
C LEU A 273 -2.21 -11.83 8.67
N GLU A 274 -1.19 -12.55 8.18
CA GLU A 274 -0.24 -13.30 9.03
C GLU A 274 0.35 -12.38 10.12
N ASN A 275 0.62 -11.12 9.75
CA ASN A 275 0.79 -10.03 10.70
C ASN A 275 -0.50 -9.22 10.81
N HIS A 276 -1.03 -9.11 12.03
CA HIS A 276 -2.25 -8.34 12.29
C HIS A 276 -2.12 -6.85 11.94
N CYS A 277 -3.25 -6.26 11.57
CA CYS A 277 -3.39 -4.80 11.51
C CYS A 277 -3.15 -4.19 12.90
N PHE A 278 -2.45 -3.06 12.95
CA PHE A 278 -1.97 -2.46 14.19
C PHE A 278 -2.42 -1.01 14.40
N SER A 279 -2.90 -0.34 13.35
CA SER A 279 -3.35 1.06 13.41
C SER A 279 -4.82 1.22 13.01
N HIS A 280 -5.40 2.35 13.41
CA HIS A 280 -6.80 2.69 13.16
C HIS A 280 -7.20 2.47 11.70
N GLY A 281 -8.32 1.78 11.48
CA GLY A 281 -8.95 1.71 10.17
C GLY A 281 -8.17 0.90 9.13
N GLN A 282 -7.00 0.32 9.46
CA GLN A 282 -6.20 -0.44 8.49
C GLN A 282 -6.98 -1.60 7.88
N LEU A 283 -7.64 -2.42 8.70
CA LEU A 283 -8.43 -3.54 8.21
C LEU A 283 -9.59 -3.06 7.32
N TYR A 284 -10.26 -1.98 7.71
CA TYR A 284 -11.31 -1.35 6.92
C TYR A 284 -10.80 -0.84 5.56
N VAL A 285 -9.63 -0.17 5.55
CA VAL A 285 -8.98 0.29 4.31
C VAL A 285 -8.66 -0.90 3.41
N ALA A 286 -8.07 -1.96 3.96
CA ALA A 286 -7.70 -3.15 3.18
C ALA A 286 -8.92 -3.80 2.52
N CYS A 287 -9.97 -4.08 3.29
CA CYS A 287 -11.18 -4.75 2.78
C CYS A 287 -11.99 -3.86 1.83
N SER A 288 -11.95 -2.52 2.00
CA SER A 288 -12.67 -1.58 1.14
C SER A 288 -12.05 -1.37 -0.26
N ARG A 289 -10.91 -1.99 -0.56
CA ARG A 289 -10.26 -1.87 -1.87
C ARG A 289 -11.04 -2.54 -2.99
N VAL A 290 -11.91 -3.50 -2.68
CA VAL A 290 -12.78 -4.19 -3.64
C VAL A 290 -14.26 -3.88 -3.40
N GLY A 291 -15.11 -4.26 -4.36
CA GLY A 291 -16.56 -4.03 -4.29
C GLY A 291 -17.39 -5.21 -3.82
N LYS A 292 -16.84 -6.43 -3.80
CA LYS A 292 -17.58 -7.66 -3.56
C LYS A 292 -16.73 -8.73 -2.85
N PRO A 293 -17.33 -9.64 -2.07
CA PRO A 293 -16.62 -10.68 -1.34
C PRO A 293 -15.78 -11.61 -2.24
N SER A 294 -16.30 -11.94 -3.42
CA SER A 294 -15.66 -12.87 -4.36
C SER A 294 -14.34 -12.36 -4.94
N ALA A 295 -14.07 -11.06 -4.81
CA ALA A 295 -12.85 -10.40 -5.23
C ALA A 295 -11.84 -10.18 -4.09
N LEU A 296 -12.20 -10.55 -2.85
CA LEU A 296 -11.38 -10.37 -1.66
C LEU A 296 -10.82 -11.72 -1.19
N PHE A 297 -9.50 -11.90 -1.35
CA PHE A 297 -8.80 -13.07 -0.83
C PHE A 297 -8.04 -12.70 0.44
N VAL A 298 -8.15 -13.52 1.49
CA VAL A 298 -7.55 -13.24 2.79
C VAL A 298 -6.75 -14.44 3.28
N LEU A 299 -5.47 -14.22 3.54
CA LEU A 299 -4.61 -15.15 4.28
C LEU A 299 -4.57 -14.72 5.74
N THR A 300 -5.01 -15.58 6.65
CA THR A 300 -5.03 -15.29 8.08
C THR A 300 -5.08 -16.59 8.89
N SER A 301 -4.55 -16.59 10.10
CA SER A 301 -4.67 -17.74 11.01
C SER A 301 -6.09 -17.83 11.57
N ASP A 302 -6.70 -19.02 11.48
CA ASP A 302 -8.01 -19.35 12.07
C ASP A 302 -9.15 -18.40 11.71
N GLN A 303 -9.09 -17.74 10.53
CA GLN A 303 -10.07 -16.73 10.10
C GLN A 303 -10.17 -15.51 11.06
N LYS A 304 -9.19 -15.33 11.96
CA LYS A 304 -9.20 -14.30 13.00
C LYS A 304 -8.17 -13.22 12.74
N THR A 305 -8.51 -11.98 13.07
CA THR A 305 -7.60 -10.84 12.93
C THR A 305 -7.93 -9.69 13.89
N LYS A 306 -7.02 -8.74 14.03
CA LYS A 306 -7.21 -7.56 14.87
C LYS A 306 -7.91 -6.45 14.09
N ASN A 307 -8.99 -5.92 14.65
CA ASN A 307 -9.67 -4.72 14.14
C ASN A 307 -9.43 -3.53 15.08
N VAL A 308 -8.56 -2.60 14.69
CA VAL A 308 -8.23 -1.41 15.50
C VAL A 308 -9.11 -0.25 15.07
N VAL A 309 -10.00 0.19 15.97
CA VAL A 309 -10.92 1.31 15.73
C VAL A 309 -10.89 2.27 16.93
N TYR A 310 -10.50 3.52 16.69
CA TYR A 310 -10.51 4.58 17.68
C TYR A 310 -11.86 5.28 17.61
N GLN A 311 -12.72 5.02 18.58
CA GLN A 311 -14.08 5.58 18.59
C GLN A 311 -14.07 7.12 18.58
N ARG A 312 -13.07 7.75 19.20
CA ARG A 312 -12.87 9.21 19.16
C ARG A 312 -12.61 9.77 17.76
N ALA A 313 -12.07 9.00 16.83
CA ALA A 313 -11.89 9.44 15.44
C ALA A 313 -13.23 9.45 14.67
N LEU A 314 -14.17 8.59 15.07
CA LEU A 314 -15.46 8.43 14.41
C LEU A 314 -16.49 9.48 14.85
N GLN A 315 -16.37 9.99 16.07
CA GLN A 315 -17.24 10.99 16.69
C GLN A 315 -17.02 12.39 16.11
#